data_AF-A0A921MMM0-F1
#
_entry.id   AF-A0A921MMM0-F1
#
_cell.length_a   1.000
_cell.length_b   1.000
_cell.length_c   1.000
_cell.angle_alpha   90.00
_cell.angle_beta   90.00
_cell.angle_gamma   90.00
#
_symmetry.space_group_name_H-M   'P 1'
#
loop_
_entity.id
_entity.type
_entity.pdbx_description
1 polymer ?
#
loop_
_entity_poly.entity_id
_entity_poly.type
_entity_poly.pdbx_seq_one_letter_code
_entity_poly.pdbx_strand_id
1 'polypeptide(L)'
;MSEQNNLGPGQCGADREVFERVWRRVMPEDRSDCPFTLYSEEAEPAAQTAEGREGAPVPPPALPPEERGAALVPVPAEVSGGDGAVLQAFIADELSDWRTYQTLARRIPGGNGRALMGMAADERRHAGRLSAAYFLLSGVKFWPPAEPELPREGWMAILRRRYWAERKGAEAYRTAAGHTGDSALRELYLELAGDEEAHAGIIRGILERL
;
A
#
# COMPACT_ATOMS: atom_id res chain seq x y z
N MET A 1 12.06 31.45 26.91
CA MET A 1 12.08 31.45 25.44
C MET A 1 13.43 30.95 24.99
N SER A 2 13.52 29.66 24.67
CA SER A 2 14.65 29.07 23.96
C SER A 2 14.06 27.94 23.11
N GLU A 3 13.88 28.24 21.83
CA GLU A 3 13.29 27.38 20.83
C GLU A 3 14.21 26.19 20.55
N GLN A 4 13.70 24.99 20.82
CA GLN A 4 14.30 23.75 20.34
C GLN A 4 13.88 23.58 18.87
N ASN A 5 14.85 23.69 17.97
CA ASN A 5 14.67 23.42 16.55
C ASN A 5 14.36 21.93 16.34
N ASN A 6 13.07 21.65 16.12
CA ASN A 6 12.57 20.41 15.55
C ASN A 6 13.07 20.27 14.11
N LEU A 7 14.01 19.37 13.88
CA LEU A 7 14.35 18.90 12.53
C LEU A 7 13.23 17.99 12.03
N GLY A 8 12.49 18.45 11.02
CA GLY A 8 11.43 17.68 10.36
C GLY A 8 11.96 16.58 9.44
N PRO A 9 11.14 15.57 9.10
CA PRO A 9 11.53 14.47 8.24
C PRO A 9 11.58 14.94 6.78
N GLY A 10 12.75 14.85 6.15
CA GLY A 10 12.90 15.23 4.73
C GLY A 10 14.30 15.64 4.29
N GLN A 11 15.25 15.75 5.21
CA GLN A 11 16.65 16.01 4.86
C GLN A 11 17.46 14.71 4.90
N CYS A 12 17.28 13.87 3.88
CA CYS A 12 18.14 12.72 3.65
C CYS A 12 18.94 13.00 2.37
N GLY A 13 20.24 13.31 2.50
CA GLY A 13 21.14 13.49 1.35
C GLY A 13 21.19 12.27 0.40
N ALA A 14 20.70 11.11 0.86
CA ALA A 14 20.62 9.87 0.10
C ALA A 14 19.69 9.95 -1.14
N ASP A 15 18.60 10.73 -1.10
CA ASP A 15 17.67 10.83 -2.24
C ASP A 15 18.31 11.56 -3.44
N ARG A 16 19.22 12.51 -3.16
CA ARG A 16 19.93 13.27 -4.19
C ARG A 16 20.95 12.40 -4.93
N GLU A 17 21.74 11.64 -4.19
CA GLU A 17 22.78 10.77 -4.75
C GLU A 17 22.18 9.61 -5.56
N VAL A 18 21.03 9.09 -5.13
CA VAL A 18 20.29 8.05 -5.87
C VAL A 18 19.74 8.63 -7.17
N PHE A 19 19.17 9.83 -7.12
CA PHE A 19 18.67 10.52 -8.31
C PHE A 19 19.78 10.79 -9.33
N GLU A 20 20.91 11.36 -8.91
CA GLU A 20 22.04 11.66 -9.80
C GLU A 20 22.61 10.39 -10.47
N ARG A 21 22.69 9.29 -9.71
CA ARG A 21 23.19 8.00 -10.23
C ARG A 21 22.25 7.42 -11.29
N VAL A 22 20.95 7.47 -11.05
CA VAL A 22 19.95 7.01 -12.02
C VAL A 22 19.93 7.91 -13.24
N TRP A 23 20.00 9.23 -13.03
CA TRP A 23 19.98 10.23 -14.10
C TRP A 23 21.18 10.08 -15.06
N ARG A 24 22.42 9.98 -14.56
CA ARG A 24 23.60 9.77 -15.43
C ARG A 24 23.57 8.47 -16.22
N ARG A 25 22.84 7.45 -15.73
CA ARG A 25 22.69 6.18 -16.44
C ARG A 25 21.65 6.26 -17.56
N VAL A 26 20.60 7.06 -17.37
CA VAL A 26 19.52 7.25 -18.35
C VAL A 26 19.87 8.35 -19.37
N MET A 27 20.66 9.34 -18.98
CA MET A 27 21.14 10.46 -19.81
C MET A 27 22.65 10.65 -19.61
N PRO A 28 23.51 9.98 -20.41
CA PRO A 28 24.96 10.01 -20.25
C PRO A 28 25.65 11.25 -20.85
N GLU A 29 24.99 11.95 -21.79
CA GLU A 29 25.48 13.17 -22.42
C GLU A 29 24.57 14.34 -22.03
N ASP A 30 25.17 15.43 -21.55
CA ASP A 30 24.42 16.65 -21.23
C ASP A 30 24.00 17.31 -22.56
N ARG A 31 22.71 17.27 -22.84
CA ARG A 31 22.13 17.82 -24.08
C ARG A 31 21.56 19.21 -23.78
N SER A 32 21.88 20.17 -24.64
CA SER A 32 21.34 21.55 -24.58
C SER A 32 19.82 21.63 -24.63
N ASP A 33 19.16 20.54 -25.01
CA ASP A 33 17.72 20.47 -25.25
C ASP A 33 16.99 19.78 -24.07
N CYS A 34 17.70 19.50 -22.97
CA CYS A 34 17.10 19.01 -21.73
C CYS A 34 16.47 20.16 -20.94
N PRO A 35 15.18 20.09 -20.57
CA PRO A 35 14.48 21.16 -19.86
C PRO A 35 14.87 21.29 -18.38
N PHE A 36 15.77 20.43 -17.89
CA PHE A 36 16.27 20.46 -16.52
C PHE A 36 17.79 20.44 -16.55
N THR A 37 18.41 21.47 -15.97
CA THR A 37 19.84 21.49 -15.68
C THR A 37 20.05 20.93 -14.29
N LEU A 38 20.93 19.93 -14.13
CA LEU A 38 21.35 19.50 -12.81
C LEU A 38 22.19 20.61 -12.19
N TYR A 39 21.57 21.36 -11.26
CA TYR A 39 22.17 22.31 -10.34
C TYR A 39 23.44 23.02 -10.86
N SER A 40 23.26 24.16 -11.52
CA SER A 40 24.35 25.13 -11.68
C SER A 40 24.74 25.68 -10.30
N GLU A 41 25.94 25.30 -9.84
CA GLU A 41 26.59 25.92 -8.69
C GLU A 41 26.99 27.35 -9.06
N GLU A 42 26.07 28.31 -8.90
CA GLU A 42 26.40 29.74 -8.81
C GLU A 42 25.19 30.50 -8.28
N ALA A 43 25.04 30.46 -6.95
CA ALA A 43 24.27 31.46 -6.23
C ALA A 43 25.23 32.54 -5.75
N GLU A 44 24.99 33.81 -6.08
CA GLU A 44 25.17 34.96 -5.16
C GLU A 44 24.37 36.19 -5.64
N PRO A 45 23.96 37.11 -4.72
CA PRO A 45 22.92 38.11 -4.96
C PRO A 45 23.48 39.53 -5.17
N ALA A 46 22.85 40.35 -6.03
CA ALA A 46 22.98 41.81 -5.95
C ALA A 46 21.85 42.54 -6.68
N ALA A 47 21.21 43.48 -5.99
CA ALA A 47 20.29 44.46 -6.54
C ALA A 47 21.05 45.63 -7.21
N GLN A 48 20.54 46.17 -8.33
CA GLN A 48 20.45 47.62 -8.61
C GLN A 48 19.75 47.97 -9.95
N THR A 49 18.63 48.70 -9.81
CA THR A 49 18.16 49.88 -10.56
C THR A 49 18.13 49.95 -12.11
N ALA A 50 16.89 49.92 -12.63
CA ALA A 50 16.20 50.88 -13.53
C ALA A 50 16.92 51.47 -14.77
N GLU A 51 16.40 51.20 -15.98
CA GLU A 51 15.42 52.03 -16.73
C GLU A 51 15.28 51.58 -18.21
N GLY A 52 14.04 51.58 -18.73
CA GLY A 52 13.78 51.91 -20.15
C GLY A 52 13.08 50.88 -21.06
N ARG A 53 11.72 50.94 -21.08
CA ARG A 53 10.78 50.70 -22.22
C ARG A 53 10.76 49.30 -22.88
N GLU A 54 9.66 48.72 -23.34
CA GLU A 54 8.21 48.97 -23.39
C GLU A 54 7.61 47.63 -23.84
N GLY A 55 6.46 47.23 -23.30
CA GLY A 55 5.75 46.02 -23.73
C GLY A 55 5.12 45.28 -22.57
N ALA A 56 3.86 45.61 -22.27
CA ALA A 56 3.08 45.00 -21.21
C ALA A 56 2.92 43.48 -21.43
N PRO A 57 3.30 42.61 -20.47
CA PRO A 57 2.87 41.23 -20.49
C PRO A 57 1.52 41.13 -19.78
N VAL A 58 0.55 40.60 -20.53
CA VAL A 58 -0.71 40.03 -20.07
C VAL A 58 -0.47 39.24 -18.77
N PRO A 59 -1.34 39.35 -17.74
CA PRO A 59 -1.17 38.53 -16.54
C PRO A 59 -1.08 37.06 -16.95
N PRO A 60 -0.13 36.28 -16.40
CA PRO A 60 -0.10 34.85 -16.66
C PRO A 60 -1.47 34.28 -16.29
N PRO A 61 -2.03 33.34 -17.07
CA PRO A 61 -3.20 32.60 -16.61
C PRO A 61 -2.82 32.06 -15.24
N ALA A 62 -3.67 32.32 -14.23
CA ALA A 62 -3.51 31.69 -12.94
C ALA A 62 -3.35 30.19 -13.22
N LEU A 63 -2.15 29.68 -12.98
CA LEU A 63 -1.88 28.27 -13.11
C LEU A 63 -2.97 27.57 -12.28
N PRO A 64 -3.67 26.56 -12.82
CA PRO A 64 -4.47 25.72 -11.95
C PRO A 64 -3.54 25.26 -10.83
N PRO A 65 -3.99 25.19 -9.57
CA PRO A 65 -3.16 24.66 -8.50
C PRO A 65 -2.56 23.35 -9.03
N GLU A 66 -1.23 23.26 -9.01
CA GLU A 66 -0.55 21.98 -9.15
C GLU A 66 -1.36 20.98 -8.31
N GLU A 67 -1.83 19.90 -8.92
CA GLU A 67 -2.42 18.78 -8.20
C GLU A 67 -1.31 18.09 -7.40
N ARG A 68 -0.76 18.79 -6.41
CA ARG A 68 -0.04 18.25 -5.28
C ARG A 68 -1.06 17.46 -4.50
N GLY A 69 -1.12 16.17 -4.82
CA GLY A 69 -2.12 15.28 -4.28
C GLY A 69 -3.49 15.70 -4.75
N ALA A 70 -3.91 15.17 -5.91
CA ALA A 70 -5.24 14.61 -5.90
C ALA A 70 -5.22 13.54 -4.79
N ALA A 71 -5.50 13.96 -3.55
CA ALA A 71 -6.28 13.14 -2.66
C ALA A 71 -7.48 12.77 -3.53
N LEU A 72 -7.41 11.59 -4.15
CA LEU A 72 -8.55 10.99 -4.80
C LEU A 72 -9.63 11.10 -3.74
N VAL A 73 -10.56 12.01 -3.97
CA VAL A 73 -11.66 12.28 -3.06
C VAL A 73 -12.17 10.90 -2.71
N PRO A 74 -12.24 10.51 -1.42
CA PRO A 74 -12.83 9.24 -1.07
C PRO A 74 -14.22 9.32 -1.68
N VAL A 75 -14.42 8.59 -2.78
CA VAL A 75 -15.76 8.44 -3.30
C VAL A 75 -16.48 7.77 -2.14
N PRO A 76 -17.54 8.41 -1.59
CA PRO A 76 -18.31 7.78 -0.52
C PRO A 76 -18.62 6.36 -0.94
N ALA A 77 -18.58 5.41 0.00
CA ALA A 77 -18.84 3.97 -0.26
C ALA A 77 -20.13 3.71 -1.09
N GLU A 78 -21.00 4.72 -1.16
CA GLU A 78 -22.22 4.87 -1.93
C GLU A 78 -22.08 4.60 -3.45
N VAL A 79 -20.91 4.80 -4.09
CA VAL A 79 -20.76 4.55 -5.55
C VAL A 79 -20.44 3.10 -5.89
N SER A 80 -19.96 2.29 -4.93
CA SER A 80 -19.57 0.89 -5.15
C SER A 80 -20.65 -0.14 -4.79
N GLY A 81 -21.84 0.30 -4.37
CA GLY A 81 -22.85 -0.60 -3.82
C GLY A 81 -22.39 -1.34 -2.56
N GLY A 82 -23.11 -2.39 -2.17
CA GLY A 82 -22.77 -3.19 -0.98
C GLY A 82 -21.41 -3.90 -1.06
N ASP A 83 -20.97 -4.25 -2.27
CA ASP A 83 -19.73 -5.01 -2.49
C ASP A 83 -18.46 -4.21 -2.16
N GLY A 84 -18.49 -2.88 -2.29
CA GLY A 84 -17.34 -2.03 -1.96
C GLY A 84 -16.92 -2.09 -0.49
N ALA A 85 -17.89 -2.04 0.43
CA ALA A 85 -17.60 -2.13 1.86
C ALA A 85 -17.11 -3.53 2.28
N VAL A 86 -17.69 -4.57 1.66
CA VAL A 86 -17.25 -5.96 1.86
C VAL A 86 -15.80 -6.15 1.40
N LEU A 87 -15.44 -5.62 0.23
CA LEU A 87 -14.08 -5.64 -0.29
C LEU A 87 -13.10 -4.91 0.63
N GLN A 88 -13.45 -3.74 1.15
CA GLN A 88 -12.59 -3.01 2.09
C GLN A 88 -12.30 -3.82 3.36
N ALA A 89 -13.32 -4.50 3.90
CA ALA A 89 -13.16 -5.37 5.06
C ALA A 89 -12.21 -6.54 4.75
N PHE A 90 -12.42 -7.26 3.64
CA PHE A 90 -11.53 -8.36 3.25
C PHE A 90 -10.09 -7.89 2.98
N ILE A 91 -9.89 -6.75 2.31
CA ILE A 91 -8.54 -6.22 2.08
C ILE A 91 -7.83 -5.94 3.41
N ALA A 92 -8.54 -5.39 4.40
CA ALA A 92 -7.95 -5.13 5.72
C ALA A 92 -7.61 -6.44 6.45
N ASP A 93 -8.51 -7.43 6.42
CA ASP A 93 -8.30 -8.74 7.05
C ASP A 93 -7.09 -9.46 6.45
N GLU A 94 -7.00 -9.53 5.11
CA GLU A 94 -5.89 -10.18 4.39
C GLU A 94 -4.52 -9.54 4.68
N LEU A 95 -4.48 -8.21 4.82
CA LEU A 95 -3.25 -7.50 5.18
C LEU A 95 -2.84 -7.75 6.64
N SER A 96 -3.82 -7.88 7.54
CA SER A 96 -3.61 -8.30 8.92
C SER A 96 -3.07 -9.72 8.99
N ASP A 97 -3.61 -10.60 8.16
CA ASP A 97 -3.28 -12.02 8.14
C ASP A 97 -1.89 -12.25 7.57
N TRP A 98 -1.54 -11.54 6.49
CA TRP A 98 -0.18 -11.46 5.98
C TRP A 98 0.84 -11.12 7.07
N ARG A 99 0.59 -10.04 7.84
CA ARG A 99 1.51 -9.61 8.92
C ARG A 99 1.56 -10.61 10.06
N THR A 100 0.42 -11.20 10.39
CA THR A 100 0.29 -12.22 11.44
C THR A 100 1.14 -13.44 11.09
N TYR A 101 0.99 -13.97 9.88
CA TYR A 101 1.73 -15.14 9.42
C TYR A 101 3.22 -14.86 9.24
N GLN A 102 3.59 -13.68 8.73
CA GLN A 102 4.98 -13.26 8.66
C GLN A 102 5.63 -13.20 10.05
N THR A 103 4.88 -12.77 11.08
CA THR A 103 5.39 -12.71 12.45
C THR A 103 5.45 -14.09 13.09
N LEU A 104 4.43 -14.93 12.90
CA LEU A 104 4.40 -16.30 13.42
C LEU A 104 5.53 -17.15 12.83
N ALA A 105 5.82 -16.99 11.53
CA ALA A 105 6.90 -17.71 10.87
C ALA A 105 8.27 -17.48 11.53
N ARG A 106 8.48 -16.31 12.14
CA ARG A 106 9.71 -15.96 12.87
C ARG A 106 9.71 -16.47 14.32
N ARG A 107 8.54 -16.76 14.89
CA ARG A 107 8.37 -17.16 16.30
C ARG A 107 8.25 -18.67 16.51
N ILE A 108 7.80 -19.41 15.50
CA ILE A 108 7.58 -20.85 15.64
C ILE A 108 8.91 -21.63 15.50
N PRO A 109 9.22 -22.55 16.43
CA PRO A 109 10.36 -23.46 16.29
C PRO A 109 10.08 -24.61 15.32
N GLY A 110 11.11 -25.36 14.93
CA GLY A 110 10.94 -26.69 14.32
C GLY A 110 10.58 -26.73 12.83
N GLY A 111 10.97 -25.74 12.03
CA GLY A 111 10.86 -25.81 10.56
C GLY A 111 9.48 -25.49 9.97
N ASN A 112 8.47 -25.27 10.80
CA ASN A 112 7.12 -24.87 10.38
C ASN A 112 7.03 -23.44 9.82
N GLY A 113 8.08 -22.62 10.02
CA GLY A 113 8.13 -21.24 9.54
C GLY A 113 7.98 -21.10 8.01
N ARG A 114 8.44 -22.08 7.23
CA ARG A 114 8.28 -22.05 5.76
C ARG A 114 6.83 -22.13 5.32
N ALA A 115 6.02 -22.97 5.97
CA ALA A 115 4.59 -23.09 5.65
C ALA A 115 3.85 -21.78 5.95
N LEU A 116 4.12 -21.19 7.10
CA LEU A 116 3.56 -19.89 7.50
C LEU A 116 4.03 -18.74 6.59
N MET A 117 5.28 -18.76 6.12
CA MET A 117 5.73 -17.80 5.10
C MET A 117 5.02 -17.97 3.76
N GLY A 118 4.67 -19.21 3.40
CA GLY A 118 3.83 -19.51 2.23
C GLY A 118 2.46 -18.87 2.37
N MET A 119 1.77 -19.13 3.48
CA MET A 119 0.48 -18.51 3.80
C MET A 119 0.57 -16.98 3.78
N ALA A 120 1.59 -16.39 4.40
CA ALA A 120 1.80 -14.93 4.36
C ALA A 120 1.91 -14.39 2.90
N ALA A 121 2.57 -15.13 2.01
CA ALA A 121 2.66 -14.72 0.61
C ALA A 121 1.31 -14.86 -0.12
N ASP A 122 0.50 -15.85 0.26
CA ASP A 122 -0.87 -16.02 -0.21
C ASP A 122 -1.76 -14.84 0.21
N GLU A 123 -1.80 -14.47 1.49
CA GLU A 123 -2.67 -13.36 1.94
C GLU A 123 -2.30 -12.03 1.30
N ARG A 124 -0.99 -11.79 1.12
CA ARG A 124 -0.54 -10.59 0.41
C ARG A 124 -1.02 -10.59 -1.05
N ARG A 125 -1.07 -11.76 -1.70
CA ARG A 125 -1.62 -11.91 -3.04
C ARG A 125 -3.14 -11.71 -3.02
N HIS A 126 -3.86 -12.27 -2.04
CA HIS A 126 -5.30 -12.10 -1.87
C HIS A 126 -5.66 -10.62 -1.71
N ALA A 127 -5.01 -9.91 -0.78
CA ALA A 127 -5.16 -8.47 -0.61
C ALA A 127 -4.93 -7.69 -1.92
N GLY A 128 -3.93 -8.07 -2.71
CA GLY A 128 -3.67 -7.46 -4.02
C GLY A 128 -4.79 -7.70 -5.04
N ARG A 129 -5.33 -8.93 -5.10
CA ARG A 129 -6.44 -9.30 -5.99
C ARG A 129 -7.73 -8.58 -5.59
N LEU A 130 -8.04 -8.53 -4.30
CA LEU A 130 -9.20 -7.81 -3.77
C LEU A 130 -9.07 -6.30 -3.96
N SER A 131 -7.87 -5.74 -3.77
CA SER A 131 -7.61 -4.32 -4.02
C SER A 131 -7.80 -3.97 -5.50
N ALA A 132 -7.40 -4.86 -6.42
CA ALA A 132 -7.66 -4.68 -7.84
C ALA A 132 -9.17 -4.73 -8.14
N ALA A 133 -9.90 -5.70 -7.57
CA ALA A 133 -11.35 -5.78 -7.71
C ALA A 133 -12.05 -4.52 -7.17
N TYR A 134 -11.66 -4.05 -5.99
CA TYR A 134 -12.17 -2.79 -5.40
C TYR A 134 -11.87 -1.59 -6.29
N PHE A 135 -10.66 -1.48 -6.83
CA PHE A 135 -10.30 -0.38 -7.72
C PHE A 135 -11.12 -0.41 -9.02
N LEU A 136 -11.34 -1.58 -9.61
CA LEU A 136 -12.18 -1.73 -10.80
C LEU A 136 -13.64 -1.35 -10.53
N LEU A 137 -14.16 -1.65 -9.34
CA LEU A 137 -15.53 -1.34 -8.94
C LEU A 137 -15.72 0.14 -8.56
N SER A 138 -14.76 0.74 -7.85
CA SER A 138 -14.91 2.05 -7.21
C SER A 138 -14.17 3.19 -7.93
N GLY A 139 -13.17 2.87 -8.75
CA GLY A 139 -12.23 3.84 -9.32
C GLY A 139 -11.23 4.43 -8.31
N VAL A 140 -11.25 4.00 -7.04
CA VAL A 140 -10.41 4.55 -5.97
C VAL A 140 -9.51 3.46 -5.39
N LYS A 141 -8.28 3.83 -5.00
CA LYS A 141 -7.40 2.93 -4.26
C LYS A 141 -7.77 2.94 -2.79
N PHE A 142 -8.06 1.78 -2.22
CA PHE A 142 -8.23 1.64 -0.79
C PHE A 142 -6.88 1.54 -0.07
N TRP A 143 -6.75 2.26 1.04
CA TRP A 143 -5.63 2.14 1.95
C TRP A 143 -6.17 1.92 3.36
N PRO A 144 -6.04 0.71 3.93
CA PRO A 144 -6.55 0.45 5.27
C PRO A 144 -5.78 1.28 6.31
N PRO A 145 -6.44 1.61 7.43
CA PRO A 145 -5.77 2.28 8.55
C PRO A 145 -4.61 1.43 9.08
N ALA A 146 -3.67 2.09 9.76
CA ALA A 146 -2.57 1.39 10.42
C ALA A 146 -3.12 0.37 11.42
N GLU A 147 -2.65 -0.87 11.31
CA GLU A 147 -3.10 -1.95 12.17
C GLU A 147 -2.45 -1.88 13.56
N PRO A 148 -3.17 -2.36 14.60
CA PRO A 148 -2.60 -2.47 15.93
C PRO A 148 -1.48 -3.51 15.99
N GLU A 149 -0.58 -3.36 16.96
CA GLU A 149 0.46 -4.35 17.21
C GLU A 149 -0.14 -5.72 17.53
N LEU A 150 0.51 -6.77 17.03
CA LEU A 150 0.10 -8.13 17.34
C LEU A 150 0.16 -8.40 18.86
N PRO A 151 -0.89 -9.02 19.44
CA PRO A 151 -0.91 -9.36 20.86
C PRO A 151 0.35 -10.11 21.30
N ARG A 152 0.83 -9.79 22.51
CA ARG A 152 1.95 -10.49 23.16
C ARG A 152 1.48 -11.81 23.73
N GLU A 153 1.13 -12.72 22.84
CA GLU A 153 0.61 -14.03 23.17
C GLU A 153 1.54 -15.16 22.73
N GLY A 154 1.42 -16.31 23.38
CA GLY A 154 2.15 -17.52 23.01
C GLY A 154 1.71 -18.01 21.62
N TRP A 155 2.67 -18.46 20.81
CA TRP A 155 2.44 -18.87 19.43
C TRP A 155 1.36 -19.97 19.29
N MET A 156 1.24 -20.87 20.27
CA MET A 156 0.17 -21.88 20.33
C MET A 156 -1.24 -21.28 20.38
N ALA A 157 -1.44 -20.26 21.22
CA ALA A 157 -2.74 -19.59 21.34
C ALA A 157 -3.10 -18.86 20.04
N ILE A 158 -2.10 -18.26 19.40
CA ILE A 158 -2.27 -17.57 18.12
C ILE A 158 -2.65 -18.59 17.02
N LEU A 159 -1.94 -19.72 16.89
CA LEU A 159 -2.28 -20.77 15.91
C LEU A 159 -3.71 -21.29 16.11
N ARG A 160 -4.13 -21.53 17.35
CA ARG A 160 -5.51 -21.95 17.65
C ARG A 160 -6.53 -20.93 17.16
N ARG A 161 -6.30 -19.64 17.41
CA ARG A 161 -7.20 -18.59 16.90
C ARG A 161 -7.19 -18.50 15.40
N ARG A 162 -6.00 -18.58 14.78
CA ARG A 162 -5.86 -18.53 13.33
C ARG A 162 -6.59 -19.67 12.64
N TYR A 163 -6.50 -20.91 13.15
CA TYR A 163 -7.29 -22.02 12.61
C TYR A 163 -8.80 -21.70 12.51
N TRP A 164 -9.38 -21.09 13.54
CA TRP A 164 -10.79 -20.70 13.51
C TRP A 164 -11.06 -19.47 12.65
N ALA A 165 -10.11 -18.53 12.59
CA ALA A 165 -10.18 -17.36 11.72
C ALA A 165 -10.22 -17.78 10.25
N GLU A 166 -9.33 -18.68 9.82
CA GLU A 166 -9.28 -19.22 8.45
C GLU A 166 -10.61 -19.84 8.05
N ARG A 167 -11.17 -20.71 8.90
CA ARG A 167 -12.46 -21.34 8.62
C ARG A 167 -13.60 -20.33 8.52
N LYS A 168 -13.57 -19.30 9.35
CA LYS A 168 -14.54 -18.20 9.30
C LYS A 168 -14.33 -17.33 8.06
N GLY A 169 -13.09 -17.08 7.64
CA GLY A 169 -12.75 -16.39 6.39
C GLY A 169 -13.29 -17.13 5.18
N ALA A 170 -13.07 -18.45 5.12
CA ALA A 170 -13.62 -19.32 4.08
C ALA A 170 -15.17 -19.24 4.00
N GLU A 171 -15.85 -19.26 5.14
CA GLU A 171 -17.31 -19.09 5.19
C GLU A 171 -17.72 -17.67 4.75
N ALA A 172 -17.04 -16.63 5.22
CA ALA A 172 -17.32 -15.24 4.87
C ALA A 172 -17.19 -15.00 3.37
N TYR A 173 -16.15 -15.53 2.72
CA TYR A 173 -16.00 -15.47 1.27
C TYR A 173 -17.12 -16.21 0.53
N ARG A 174 -17.52 -17.41 0.97
CA ARG A 174 -18.67 -18.13 0.37
C ARG A 174 -19.98 -17.36 0.54
N THR A 175 -20.18 -16.73 1.69
CA THR A 175 -21.32 -15.85 1.94
C THR A 175 -21.27 -14.65 0.99
N ALA A 176 -20.14 -13.97 0.84
CA ALA A 176 -20.00 -12.83 -0.06
C ALA A 176 -20.24 -13.22 -1.54
N ALA A 177 -19.71 -14.37 -1.97
CA ALA A 177 -19.99 -14.96 -3.28
C ALA A 177 -21.49 -15.19 -3.54
N GLY A 178 -22.27 -15.50 -2.50
CA GLY A 178 -23.72 -15.67 -2.60
C GLY A 178 -24.51 -14.36 -2.71
N HIS A 179 -23.93 -13.23 -2.29
CA HIS A 179 -24.61 -11.92 -2.26
C HIS A 179 -24.21 -11.00 -3.41
N THR A 180 -23.01 -11.15 -3.96
CA THR A 180 -22.56 -10.29 -5.07
C THR A 180 -23.30 -10.61 -6.37
N GLY A 181 -23.64 -9.55 -7.11
CA GLY A 181 -24.19 -9.65 -8.48
C GLY A 181 -23.11 -9.76 -9.56
N ASP A 182 -21.84 -9.53 -9.23
CA ASP A 182 -20.72 -9.58 -10.16
C ASP A 182 -20.16 -11.00 -10.24
N SER A 183 -20.18 -11.58 -11.45
CA SER A 183 -19.70 -12.95 -11.67
C SER A 183 -18.19 -13.11 -11.45
N ALA A 184 -17.38 -12.13 -11.84
CA ALA A 184 -15.93 -12.17 -11.66
C ALA A 184 -15.56 -12.02 -10.19
N LEU A 185 -16.26 -11.16 -9.46
CA LEU A 185 -16.08 -11.02 -8.02
C LEU A 185 -16.51 -12.28 -7.26
N ARG A 186 -17.62 -12.91 -7.68
CA ARG A 186 -18.06 -14.18 -7.14
C ARG A 186 -17.03 -15.30 -7.32
N GLU A 187 -16.45 -15.43 -8.51
CA GLU A 187 -15.39 -16.41 -8.78
C GLU A 187 -14.16 -16.16 -7.90
N LEU A 188 -13.72 -14.90 -7.80
CA LEU A 188 -12.64 -14.51 -6.89
C LEU A 188 -12.91 -14.94 -5.46
N TYR A 189 -14.08 -14.65 -4.90
CA TYR A 189 -14.42 -15.05 -3.54
C TYR A 189 -14.44 -16.57 -3.35
N LEU A 190 -14.93 -17.35 -4.32
CA LEU A 190 -14.93 -18.81 -4.22
C LEU A 190 -13.51 -19.40 -4.25
N GLU A 191 -12.62 -18.81 -5.04
CA GLU A 191 -11.20 -19.20 -5.04
C GLU A 191 -10.54 -18.89 -3.69
N LEU A 192 -10.71 -17.67 -3.17
CA LEU A 192 -10.16 -17.29 -1.87
C LEU A 192 -10.72 -18.19 -0.76
N ALA A 193 -12.02 -18.51 -0.78
CA ALA A 193 -12.60 -19.46 0.17
C ALA A 193 -11.97 -20.86 0.13
N GLY A 194 -11.44 -21.28 -1.01
CA GLY A 194 -10.68 -22.53 -1.15
C GLY A 194 -9.28 -22.42 -0.53
N ASP A 195 -8.61 -21.30 -0.75
CA ASP A 195 -7.29 -21.00 -0.19
C ASP A 195 -7.34 -20.94 1.35
N GLU A 196 -8.34 -20.25 1.94
CA GLU A 196 -8.54 -20.17 3.40
C GLU A 196 -8.80 -21.55 4.05
N GLU A 197 -9.57 -22.42 3.38
CA GLU A 197 -9.79 -23.78 3.86
C GLU A 197 -8.49 -24.61 3.83
N ALA A 198 -7.67 -24.41 2.80
CA ALA A 198 -6.35 -25.05 2.70
C ALA A 198 -5.41 -24.54 3.81
N HIS A 199 -5.44 -23.24 4.12
CA HIS A 199 -4.69 -22.62 5.20
C HIS A 199 -5.10 -23.16 6.57
N ALA A 200 -6.40 -23.33 6.84
CA ALA A 200 -6.87 -24.01 8.04
C ALA A 200 -6.31 -25.44 8.16
N GLY A 201 -6.26 -26.18 7.04
CA GLY A 201 -5.64 -27.50 6.96
C GLY A 201 -4.14 -27.49 7.27
N ILE A 202 -3.40 -26.50 6.78
CA ILE A 202 -1.97 -26.31 7.08
C ILE A 202 -1.76 -26.06 8.57
N ILE A 203 -2.55 -25.16 9.18
CA ILE A 203 -2.45 -24.85 10.61
C ILE A 203 -2.72 -26.10 11.45
N ARG A 204 -3.78 -26.87 11.13
CA ARG A 204 -4.06 -28.13 11.79
C ARG A 204 -2.87 -29.09 11.69
N GLY A 205 -2.31 -29.25 10.49
CA GLY A 205 -1.14 -30.10 10.27
C GLY A 205 0.13 -29.62 10.99
N ILE A 206 0.30 -28.31 11.21
CA ILE A 206 1.37 -27.80 12.10
C ILE A 206 1.09 -28.26 13.53
N LEU A 207 -0.13 -28.06 14.04
CA LEU A 207 -0.51 -28.41 15.41
C LEU A 207 -0.39 -29.92 15.71
N GLU A 208 -0.65 -30.78 14.72
CA GLU A 208 -0.52 -32.24 14.83
C GLU A 208 0.93 -32.73 14.91
N ARG A 209 1.92 -31.91 14.54
CA ARG A 209 3.35 -32.26 14.49
C ARG A 209 4.17 -31.67 15.65
N LEU A 210 3.52 -31.00 16.59
CA LEU A 210 4.12 -30.45 17.80
C LEU A 210 4.21 -31.51 18.90
#